data_AF-S3DIW9-F1
#
_entry.id   AF-S3DIW9-F1
#
_cell.length_a   1.000
_cell.length_b   1.000
_cell.length_c   1.000
_cell.angle_alpha   90.00
_cell.angle_beta   90.00
_cell.angle_gamma   90.00
#
_symmetry.space_group_name_H-M   'P 1'
#
loop_
_entity.id
_entity.type
_entity.pdbx_description
1 polymer ?
#
loop_
_entity_poly.entity_id
_entity_poly.type
_entity_poly.pdbx_seq_one_letter_code
_entity_poly.pdbx_strand_id
1 'polypeptide(L)'
;MFSLRPLLARNTAAKLCTRCLSTIRPIPRPTILPSHTLTRSTPPNLLPSLSRNLPSHRTYASKSTADTLIDEITDQYATARDEFEIATEETEKQTTYGQADRDAARAELDKLKGMYEDALRTEDGEEIKRRVGGRIRELEGAVRALEESVEQGDH
;
A
#
# COMPACT_ATOMS: atom_id res chain seq x y z
N MET A 1 8.03 -5.35 56.08
CA MET A 1 7.37 -4.11 55.61
C MET A 1 8.25 -3.50 54.54
N PHE A 2 8.09 -3.92 53.28
CA PHE A 2 8.90 -3.44 52.17
C PHE A 2 8.12 -2.36 51.42
N SER A 3 8.60 -1.13 51.55
CA SER A 3 8.04 0.09 50.96
C SER A 3 8.61 0.26 49.56
N LEU A 4 7.76 0.15 48.54
CA LEU A 4 8.11 0.41 47.15
C LEU A 4 7.75 1.86 46.81
N ARG A 5 8.77 2.64 46.45
CA ARG A 5 8.64 3.97 45.85
C ARG A 5 8.29 3.82 44.37
N PRO A 6 7.25 4.48 43.84
CA PRO A 6 7.13 4.66 42.40
C PRO A 6 7.90 5.92 41.96
N LEU A 7 8.81 5.72 41.00
CA LEU A 7 9.51 6.79 40.27
C LEU A 7 8.63 7.32 39.13
N LEU A 8 8.59 8.66 39.07
CA LEU A 8 8.46 9.56 37.93
C LEU A 8 8.00 8.97 36.57
N ALA A 9 6.83 9.41 36.10
CA ALA A 9 6.52 9.45 34.67
C ALA A 9 6.20 10.90 34.28
N ARG A 10 7.21 11.60 33.77
CA ARG A 10 7.04 12.85 33.02
C ARG A 10 6.88 12.46 31.56
N ASN A 11 5.71 12.68 30.98
CA ASN A 11 5.53 12.55 29.54
C ASN A 11 5.18 13.92 28.95
N THR A 12 6.18 14.53 28.30
CA THR A 12 6.07 15.79 27.57
C THR A 12 5.58 15.50 26.16
N ALA A 13 4.30 15.78 25.90
CA ALA A 13 3.77 15.79 24.54
C ALA A 13 4.13 17.12 23.86
N ALA A 14 5.15 17.11 23.01
CA ALA A 14 5.43 18.20 22.08
C ALA A 14 4.98 17.79 20.67
N LYS A 15 3.80 18.26 20.24
CA LYS A 15 3.37 18.21 18.84
C LYS A 15 3.33 19.64 18.32
N LEU A 16 4.37 20.04 17.61
CA LEU A 16 4.42 21.23 16.79
C LEU A 16 4.98 20.84 15.42
N CYS A 17 4.14 20.84 14.40
CA CYS A 17 4.58 21.28 13.08
C CYS A 17 3.37 21.82 12.32
N THR A 18 3.21 23.13 12.44
CA THR A 18 2.37 23.99 11.60
C THR A 18 3.23 24.55 10.47
N ARG A 19 2.59 24.76 9.32
CA ARG A 19 3.02 25.48 8.08
C ARG A 19 3.39 24.55 6.93
N CYS A 20 2.54 24.34 5.93
CA CYS A 20 1.94 25.25 4.94
C CYS A 20 2.91 25.78 3.87
N LEU A 21 2.44 25.62 2.62
CA LEU A 21 2.60 26.49 1.44
C LEU A 21 3.71 26.17 0.41
N SER A 22 3.22 25.50 -0.65
CA SER A 22 3.29 25.88 -2.09
C SER A 22 4.63 25.90 -2.83
N THR A 23 4.65 25.35 -4.06
CA THR A 23 4.80 26.12 -5.34
C THR A 23 5.38 25.27 -6.51
N ILE A 24 4.52 24.97 -7.50
CA ILE A 24 4.72 25.03 -8.98
C ILE A 24 5.82 24.16 -9.68
N ARG A 25 5.41 23.32 -10.65
CA ARG A 25 5.64 23.47 -12.13
C ARG A 25 5.26 22.20 -12.93
N PRO A 26 4.26 22.25 -13.83
CA PRO A 26 4.10 21.24 -14.89
C PRO A 26 4.98 21.58 -16.11
N ILE A 27 5.61 20.55 -16.68
CA ILE A 27 6.49 20.62 -17.86
C ILE A 27 5.61 20.59 -19.13
N PRO A 28 5.85 21.47 -20.14
CA PRO A 28 5.15 21.40 -21.42
C PRO A 28 5.76 20.33 -22.34
N ARG A 29 4.90 19.51 -22.97
CA ARG A 29 5.27 18.51 -23.97
C ARG A 29 5.16 19.12 -25.38
N PRO A 30 6.16 18.96 -26.27
CA PRO A 30 6.13 19.57 -27.59
C PRO A 30 5.24 18.80 -28.58
N THR A 31 4.60 19.61 -29.42
CA THR A 31 3.71 19.32 -30.54
C THR A 31 4.42 18.65 -31.72
N ILE A 32 3.82 17.60 -32.30
CA ILE A 32 4.15 17.15 -33.67
C ILE A 32 2.83 16.93 -34.41
N LEU A 33 2.59 17.75 -35.45
CA LEU A 33 1.62 17.50 -36.53
C LEU A 33 2.28 16.63 -37.62
N PRO A 34 1.50 15.91 -38.42
CA PRO A 34 1.30 16.38 -39.79
C PRO A 34 -0.15 16.30 -40.30
N SER A 35 -0.47 17.28 -41.12
CA SER A 35 -1.69 17.48 -41.90
C SER A 35 -1.73 16.58 -43.14
N HIS A 36 -2.86 15.92 -43.43
CA HIS A 36 -3.30 15.66 -44.81
C HIS A 36 -4.83 15.70 -44.94
N THR A 37 -5.26 16.05 -46.15
CA THR A 37 -6.45 16.77 -46.59
C THR A 37 -7.74 15.95 -46.80
N LEU A 38 -8.88 16.62 -46.54
CA LEU A 38 -10.15 16.69 -47.28
C LEU A 38 -10.86 15.38 -47.72
N THR A 39 -12.10 15.17 -47.25
CA THR A 39 -13.34 15.33 -48.06
C THR A 39 -14.61 14.96 -47.27
N ARG A 40 -15.69 15.70 -47.57
CA ARG A 40 -17.13 15.29 -47.54
C ARG A 40 -18.05 15.82 -46.41
N SER A 41 -18.56 17.04 -46.65
CA SER A 41 -19.99 17.43 -46.79
C SER A 41 -21.10 16.75 -45.93
N THR A 42 -21.51 17.44 -44.83
CA THR A 42 -22.88 17.91 -44.40
C THR A 42 -24.16 17.05 -44.50
N PRO A 43 -25.29 17.34 -43.76
CA PRO A 43 -25.54 18.22 -42.57
C PRO A 43 -26.49 17.54 -41.49
N PRO A 44 -27.40 18.24 -40.76
CA PRO A 44 -27.32 18.52 -39.31
C PRO A 44 -28.45 17.86 -38.47
N ASN A 45 -28.39 17.88 -37.13
CA ASN A 45 -29.55 17.83 -36.19
C ASN A 45 -29.01 17.94 -34.73
N LEU A 46 -29.23 19.05 -34.02
CA LEU A 46 -30.39 19.40 -33.16
C LEU A 46 -30.09 19.20 -31.65
N LEU A 47 -30.13 20.34 -30.93
CA LEU A 47 -30.38 20.57 -29.49
C LEU A 47 -29.23 20.44 -28.46
N PRO A 48 -28.97 21.50 -27.65
CA PRO A 48 -28.24 21.35 -26.39
C PRO A 48 -29.20 20.86 -25.31
N SER A 49 -29.11 19.57 -24.97
CA SER A 49 -29.70 19.02 -23.76
C SER A 49 -28.95 19.56 -22.54
N LEU A 50 -29.58 20.48 -21.81
CA LEU A 50 -29.20 20.82 -20.44
C LEU A 50 -29.44 19.59 -19.56
N SER A 51 -28.45 18.67 -19.53
CA SER A 51 -28.40 17.62 -18.52
C SER A 51 -28.19 18.29 -17.16
N ARG A 52 -29.31 18.39 -16.42
CA ARG A 52 -29.31 18.55 -14.98
C ARG A 52 -28.41 17.46 -14.40
N ASN A 53 -27.18 17.83 -14.07
CA ASN A 53 -26.32 17.06 -13.21
C ASN A 53 -26.98 17.01 -11.83
N LEU A 54 -27.89 16.05 -11.63
CA LEU A 54 -28.27 15.65 -10.28
C LEU A 54 -26.99 15.12 -9.63
N PRO A 55 -26.60 15.63 -8.45
CA PRO A 55 -25.48 15.05 -7.73
C PRO A 55 -25.83 13.60 -7.46
N SER A 56 -25.07 12.71 -8.11
CA SER A 56 -25.12 11.27 -7.88
C SER A 56 -24.96 11.07 -6.39
N HIS A 57 -26.06 10.70 -5.74
CA HIS A 57 -26.10 10.46 -4.31
C HIS A 57 -25.11 9.33 -4.05
N ARG A 58 -23.96 9.69 -3.48
CA ARG A 58 -22.86 8.78 -3.18
C ARG A 58 -23.37 7.80 -2.13
N THR A 59 -23.98 6.70 -2.59
CA THR A 59 -24.42 5.61 -1.75
C THR A 59 -23.16 5.01 -1.13
N TYR A 60 -22.91 5.32 0.14
CA TYR A 60 -21.98 4.55 0.94
C TYR A 60 -22.58 3.14 1.02
N ALA A 61 -22.09 2.25 0.16
CA ALA A 61 -22.40 0.84 0.26
C ALA A 61 -21.90 0.37 1.62
N SER A 62 -22.77 -0.30 2.39
CA SER A 62 -22.35 -1.00 3.60
C SER A 62 -21.17 -1.90 3.24
N LYS A 63 -20.03 -1.74 3.92
CA LYS A 63 -18.84 -2.56 3.68
C LYS A 63 -19.24 -4.03 3.76
N SER A 64 -18.88 -4.79 2.73
CA SER A 64 -19.06 -6.23 2.72
C SER A 64 -18.08 -6.89 3.70
N THR A 65 -18.35 -8.16 4.05
CA THR A 65 -17.40 -8.99 4.80
C THR A 65 -16.07 -9.07 4.05
N ALA A 66 -16.10 -9.23 2.72
CA ALA A 66 -14.92 -9.16 1.85
C ALA A 66 -14.10 -7.88 2.05
N ASP A 67 -14.76 -6.73 2.04
CA ASP A 67 -14.07 -5.43 2.18
C ASP A 67 -13.34 -5.33 3.51
N THR A 68 -13.94 -5.89 4.58
CA THR A 68 -13.34 -5.88 5.92
C THR A 68 -12.07 -6.76 5.95
N LEU A 69 -12.14 -7.98 5.40
CA LEU A 69 -10.98 -8.87 5.31
C LEU A 69 -9.88 -8.31 4.39
N ILE A 70 -10.26 -7.63 3.30
CA ILE A 70 -9.30 -6.98 2.40
C ILE A 70 -8.58 -5.83 3.10
N ASP A 71 -9.29 -5.04 3.90
CA ASP A 71 -8.69 -3.97 4.70
C ASP A 71 -7.69 -4.57 5.72
N GLU A 72 -8.10 -5.58 6.49
CA GLU A 72 -7.23 -6.25 7.47
C GLU A 72 -5.97 -6.86 6.84
N ILE A 73 -6.11 -7.56 5.71
CA ILE A 73 -4.96 -8.12 4.97
C ILE A 73 -4.07 -7.00 4.42
N THR A 74 -4.66 -5.89 3.97
CA THR A 74 -3.89 -4.76 3.44
C THR A 74 -3.11 -4.04 4.54
N ASP A 75 -3.69 -3.89 5.72
CA ASP A 75 -3.03 -3.32 6.89
C ASP A 75 -1.87 -4.23 7.34
N GLN A 76 -2.11 -5.54 7.44
CA GLN A 76 -1.06 -6.50 7.78
C GLN A 76 0.05 -6.56 6.71
N TYR A 77 -0.30 -6.38 5.43
CA TYR A 77 0.69 -6.26 4.36
C TYR A 77 1.57 -5.02 4.53
N ALA A 78 1.00 -3.88 4.96
CA ALA A 78 1.79 -2.69 5.25
C ALA A 78 2.80 -2.95 6.37
N THR A 79 2.38 -3.59 7.46
CA THR A 79 3.28 -3.99 8.54
C THR A 79 4.39 -4.92 8.06
N ALA A 80 4.05 -5.99 7.33
CA ALA A 80 5.05 -6.92 6.81
C ALA A 80 6.04 -6.26 5.84
N ARG A 81 5.59 -5.25 5.09
CA ARG A 81 6.45 -4.45 4.21
C ARG A 81 7.40 -3.55 4.99
N ASP A 82 6.91 -2.87 6.03
CA ASP A 82 7.75 -2.01 6.86
C ASP A 82 8.88 -2.82 7.52
N GLU A 83 8.58 -4.01 8.05
CA GLU A 83 9.60 -4.91 8.61
C GLU A 83 10.59 -5.42 7.56
N PHE A 84 10.12 -5.71 6.35
CA PHE A 84 11.00 -6.07 5.23
C PHE A 84 11.94 -4.90 4.86
N GLU A 85 11.44 -3.67 4.82
CA GLU A 85 12.27 -2.49 4.53
C GLU A 85 13.36 -2.30 5.60
N ILE A 86 13.03 -2.48 6.89
CA ILE A 86 14.02 -2.49 7.98
C ILE A 86 15.05 -3.61 7.77
N ALA A 87 14.59 -4.83 7.48
CA ALA A 87 15.48 -5.97 7.26
C ALA A 87 16.45 -5.76 6.08
N THR A 88 16.00 -5.13 5.00
CA THR A 88 16.87 -4.77 3.87
C THR A 88 17.92 -3.73 4.27
N GLU A 89 17.51 -2.67 4.95
CA GLU A 89 18.41 -1.59 5.37
C GLU A 89 19.49 -2.11 6.34
N GLU A 90 19.12 -2.97 7.29
CA GLU A 90 20.05 -3.51 8.28
C GLU A 90 20.99 -4.58 7.68
N THR A 91 20.51 -5.33 6.68
CA THR A 91 21.34 -6.26 5.90
C THR A 91 22.39 -5.50 5.07
N GLU A 92 22.00 -4.42 4.39
CA GLU A 92 22.92 -3.57 3.63
C GLU A 92 23.98 -2.91 4.50
N LYS A 93 23.63 -2.53 5.73
CA LYS A 93 24.55 -1.96 6.73
C LYS A 93 25.42 -2.98 7.45
N GLN A 94 25.18 -4.29 7.24
CA GLN A 94 25.86 -5.38 7.94
C GLN A 94 25.84 -5.22 9.47
N THR A 95 24.70 -4.80 10.02
CA THR A 95 24.59 -4.65 11.48
C THR A 95 24.36 -6.01 12.15
N THR A 96 24.64 -6.08 13.45
CA THR A 96 24.34 -7.28 14.27
C THR A 96 22.84 -7.56 14.38
N TYR A 97 21.98 -6.57 14.07
CA TYR A 97 20.53 -6.70 14.17
C TYR A 97 19.89 -7.30 12.91
N GLY A 98 20.60 -7.30 11.78
CA GLY A 98 20.04 -7.73 10.49
C GLY A 98 19.44 -9.14 10.49
N GLN A 99 19.95 -10.09 11.29
CA GLN A 99 19.30 -11.41 11.40
C GLN A 99 17.93 -11.33 12.08
N ALA A 100 17.82 -10.61 13.21
CA ALA A 100 16.56 -10.48 13.94
C ALA A 100 15.51 -9.74 13.12
N ASP A 101 15.92 -8.74 12.33
CA ASP A 101 15.01 -7.99 11.47
C ASP A 101 14.52 -8.84 10.29
N ARG A 102 15.37 -9.69 9.70
CA ARG A 102 14.94 -10.68 8.69
C ARG A 102 13.94 -11.69 9.28
N ASP A 103 14.19 -12.16 10.50
CA ASP A 103 13.27 -13.06 11.19
C ASP A 103 11.92 -12.38 11.47
N ALA A 104 11.92 -11.08 11.82
CA ALA A 104 10.70 -10.29 12.00
C ALA A 104 9.91 -10.13 10.69
N ALA A 105 10.59 -9.76 9.59
CA ALA A 105 9.96 -9.69 8.28
C ALA A 105 9.35 -11.04 7.86
N ARG A 106 10.04 -12.14 8.19
CA ARG A 106 9.54 -13.48 7.90
C ARG A 106 8.30 -13.82 8.74
N ALA A 107 8.32 -13.52 10.02
CA ALA A 107 7.20 -13.78 10.92
C ALA A 107 5.93 -13.00 10.51
N GLU A 108 6.06 -11.73 10.13
CA GLU A 108 4.92 -10.92 9.69
C GLU A 108 4.40 -11.35 8.30
N LEU A 109 5.28 -11.84 7.41
CA LEU A 109 4.87 -12.46 6.15
C LEU A 109 4.09 -13.77 6.40
N ASP A 110 4.54 -14.62 7.32
CA ASP A 110 3.84 -15.87 7.65
C ASP A 110 2.46 -15.59 8.27
N LYS A 111 2.36 -14.56 9.12
CA LYS A 111 1.08 -14.07 9.65
C LYS A 111 0.15 -13.56 8.53
N LEU A 112 0.69 -12.78 7.59
CA LEU A 112 -0.05 -12.29 6.42
C LEU A 112 -0.57 -13.45 5.57
N LYS A 113 0.24 -14.49 5.35
CA LYS A 113 -0.16 -15.70 4.61
C LYS A 113 -1.25 -16.46 5.34
N GLY A 114 -1.15 -16.60 6.66
CA GLY A 114 -2.21 -17.21 7.49
C GLY A 114 -3.54 -16.49 7.34
N MET A 115 -3.56 -15.16 7.52
CA MET A 115 -4.77 -14.35 7.33
C MET A 115 -5.35 -14.48 5.92
N TYR A 116 -4.48 -14.47 4.91
CA TYR A 116 -4.90 -14.63 3.52
C TYR A 116 -5.50 -16.01 3.25
N GLU A 117 -4.86 -17.09 3.70
CA GLU A 117 -5.36 -18.46 3.55
C GLU A 117 -6.70 -18.66 4.24
N ASP A 118 -6.88 -18.10 5.43
CA ASP A 118 -8.16 -18.11 6.15
C ASP A 118 -9.23 -17.35 5.38
N ALA A 119 -8.89 -16.19 4.83
CA ALA A 119 -9.80 -15.38 4.03
C ALA A 119 -10.21 -16.06 2.71
N LEU A 120 -9.33 -16.88 2.11
CA LEU A 120 -9.65 -17.68 0.91
C LEU A 120 -10.70 -18.77 1.17
N ARG A 121 -10.92 -19.18 2.42
CA ARG A 121 -11.93 -20.20 2.77
C ARG A 121 -13.34 -19.61 2.88
N THR A 122 -13.48 -18.30 2.78
CA THR A 122 -14.78 -17.60 2.82
C THR A 122 -15.48 -17.63 1.46
N GLU A 123 -16.77 -17.28 1.43
CA GLU A 123 -17.55 -17.16 0.19
C GLU A 123 -16.96 -16.12 -0.78
N ASP A 124 -16.28 -15.10 -0.25
CA ASP A 124 -15.66 -14.01 -1.00
C ASP A 124 -14.19 -14.28 -1.38
N GLY A 125 -13.69 -15.51 -1.17
CA GLY A 125 -12.27 -15.85 -1.33
C GLY A 125 -11.69 -15.51 -2.71
N GLU A 126 -12.45 -15.68 -3.79
CA GLU A 126 -12.01 -15.33 -5.15
C GLU A 126 -11.93 -13.81 -5.40
N GLU A 127 -12.70 -13.00 -4.67
CA GLU A 127 -12.56 -11.54 -4.71
C GLU A 127 -11.32 -11.09 -3.96
N ILE A 128 -11.11 -11.63 -2.75
CA ILE A 128 -9.91 -11.37 -1.94
C ILE A 128 -8.66 -11.75 -2.72
N LYS A 129 -8.59 -12.97 -3.27
CA LYS A 129 -7.49 -13.46 -4.11
C LYS A 129 -7.12 -12.52 -5.25
N ARG A 130 -8.12 -11.99 -5.97
CA ARG A 130 -7.90 -11.05 -7.08
C ARG A 130 -7.33 -9.72 -6.60
N ARG A 131 -7.75 -9.22 -5.44
CA ARG A 131 -7.31 -7.90 -4.92
C ARG A 131 -5.96 -7.92 -4.21
N VAL A 132 -5.64 -8.98 -3.48
CA VAL A 132 -4.48 -9.00 -2.57
C VAL A 132 -3.43 -10.05 -2.97
N GLY A 133 -3.82 -11.12 -3.66
CA GLY A 133 -2.93 -12.27 -3.90
C GLY A 133 -1.70 -11.96 -4.76
N GLY A 134 -1.75 -10.94 -5.63
CA GLY A 134 -0.57 -10.47 -6.37
C GLY A 134 0.51 -9.89 -5.44
N ARG A 135 0.10 -8.96 -4.57
CA ARG A 135 0.98 -8.25 -3.62
C ARG A 135 1.65 -9.21 -2.64
N ILE A 136 0.92 -10.19 -2.13
CA ILE A 136 1.46 -11.19 -1.19
C ILE A 136 2.56 -12.03 -1.84
N ARG A 137 2.37 -12.48 -3.10
CA ARG A 137 3.38 -13.25 -3.83
C ARG A 137 4.62 -12.43 -4.17
N GLU A 138 4.45 -11.14 -4.45
CA GLU A 138 5.56 -10.22 -4.66
C GLU A 138 6.41 -10.08 -3.39
N LEU A 139 5.77 -9.82 -2.24
CA LEU A 139 6.47 -9.72 -0.96
C LEU A 139 7.15 -11.03 -0.56
N GLU A 140 6.50 -12.18 -0.78
CA GLU A 140 7.11 -13.50 -0.56
C GLU A 140 8.37 -13.72 -1.40
N GLY A 141 8.33 -13.32 -2.67
CA GLY A 141 9.49 -13.37 -3.56
C GLY A 141 10.61 -12.45 -3.08
N ALA A 142 10.27 -11.24 -2.62
CA ALA A 142 11.23 -10.27 -2.12
C ALA A 142 11.92 -10.74 -0.83
N VAL A 143 11.17 -11.26 0.15
CA VAL A 143 11.71 -11.82 1.39
C VAL A 143 12.64 -12.99 1.10
N ARG A 144 12.24 -13.90 0.21
CA ARG A 144 13.08 -15.04 -0.19
C ARG A 144 14.37 -14.59 -0.87
N ALA A 145 14.29 -13.63 -1.79
CA ALA A 145 15.47 -13.11 -2.47
C ALA A 145 16.44 -12.43 -1.48
N LEU A 146 15.93 -11.76 -0.45
CA LEU A 146 16.75 -11.21 0.63
C LEU A 146 17.45 -12.32 1.42
N GLU A 147 16.71 -13.36 1.84
CA GLU A 147 17.27 -14.54 2.55
C GLU A 147 18.40 -15.20 1.73
N GLU A 148 18.17 -15.45 0.44
CA GLU A 148 19.15 -16.06 -0.47
C GLU A 148 20.39 -15.17 -0.67
N SER A 149 20.22 -13.84 -0.71
CA SER A 149 21.34 -12.90 -0.89
C SER A 149 22.29 -12.88 0.31
N VAL A 150 21.75 -13.09 1.52
CA VAL A 150 22.56 -13.17 2.75
C VAL A 150 23.36 -14.45 2.78
N GLU A 151 22.74 -15.58 2.42
CA GLU A 151 23.41 -16.88 2.40
C GLU A 151 24.58 -16.92 1.39
N GLN A 152 24.48 -16.17 0.28
CA GLN A 152 25.55 -16.05 -0.71
C GLN A 152 26.66 -15.05 -0.34
N GLY A 153 26.39 -14.12 0.58
CA GLY A 153 27.33 -13.07 1.00
C GLY A 153 28.37 -13.52 2.04
N ASP A 154 28.22 -14.70 2.63
CA ASP A 154 29.09 -15.26 3.68
C ASP A 154 30.25 -16.14 3.13
N HIS A 155 30.73 -15.89 1.90
CA HIS A 155 31.84 -16.61 1.26
C HIS A 155 33.10 -15.76 1.00
#